data_AF-A0A1T2CG38-F1
#
_entry.id   AF-A0A1T2CG38-F1
#
_cell.length_a   1.000
_cell.length_b   1.000
_cell.length_c   1.000
_cell.angle_alpha   90.00
_cell.angle_beta   90.00
_cell.angle_gamma   90.00
#
_symmetry.space_group_name_H-M   'P 1'
#
loop_
_entity.id
_entity.type
_entity.pdbx_description
1 polymer ?
#
loop_
_entity_poly.entity_id
_entity_poly.type
_entity_poly.pdbx_seq_one_letter_code
_entity_poly.pdbx_strand_id
1 'polypeptide(L)'
;MPFALIDNGLRWHVRGYDRARHRFADFVVNRIEAPQLISEEIPEEQTKAADNQWNRIVELHIVPHPKLKHPETIEAEYVMNSGLLNLSVRAALAGYVLRKWNVDCSKEHTLAGPEYHLWLENTPTLYGVDNLSLAPGYEGDLKWN
;
A
#
# COMPACT_ATOMS: atom_id res chain seq x y z
N MET A 1 1.20 -8.13 -19.02
CA MET A 1 1.38 -6.81 -19.65
C MET A 1 1.82 -5.79 -18.60
N PRO A 2 3.12 -5.48 -18.52
CA PRO A 2 3.66 -4.53 -17.55
C PRO A 2 3.37 -3.07 -17.97
N PHE A 3 3.13 -2.17 -17.00
CA PHE A 3 2.91 -0.74 -17.31
C PHE A 3 3.49 0.24 -16.27
N ALA A 4 3.98 -0.22 -15.12
CA ALA A 4 4.59 0.66 -14.12
C ALA A 4 5.72 -0.04 -13.38
N LEU A 5 6.73 0.74 -12.99
CA LEU A 5 7.76 0.37 -12.03
C LEU A 5 7.39 0.95 -10.66
N ILE A 6 7.62 0.16 -9.61
CA ILE A 6 7.33 0.50 -8.22
C ILE A 6 8.57 0.19 -7.39
N ASP A 7 9.00 1.13 -6.56
CA ASP A 7 9.99 0.90 -5.51
C ASP A 7 9.28 0.89 -4.14
N ASN A 8 9.39 -0.21 -3.40
CA ASN A 8 8.86 -0.33 -2.04
C ASN A 8 9.92 -0.13 -0.95
N GLY A 9 11.13 0.29 -1.32
CA GLY A 9 12.27 0.49 -0.41
C GLY A 9 13.12 -0.77 -0.17
N LEU A 10 12.66 -1.95 -0.60
CA LEU A 10 13.42 -3.20 -0.52
C LEU A 10 13.73 -3.79 -1.90
N ARG A 11 12.75 -3.77 -2.80
CA ARG A 11 12.85 -4.35 -4.14
C ARG A 11 12.10 -3.50 -5.14
N TRP A 12 12.55 -3.56 -6.39
CA TRP A 12 11.79 -3.08 -7.53
C TRP A 12 10.74 -4.09 -7.94
N HIS A 13 9.53 -3.60 -8.15
CA HIS A 13 8.41 -4.34 -8.68
C HIS A 13 7.96 -3.74 -10.01
N VAL A 14 7.45 -4.60 -10.88
CA VAL A 14 6.70 -4.21 -12.06
C VAL A 14 5.23 -4.53 -11.82
N ARG A 15 4.37 -3.54 -12.00
CA ARG A 15 2.93 -3.76 -12.02
C ARG A 15 2.46 -4.01 -13.44
N GLY A 16 1.56 -4.97 -13.58
CA GLY A 16 0.97 -5.32 -14.86
C GLY A 16 -0.21 -6.25 -14.75
N TYR A 17 -0.88 -6.47 -15.89
CA TYR A 17 -1.91 -7.49 -16.04
C TYR A 17 -1.27 -8.88 -16.20
N ASP A 18 -1.57 -9.79 -15.27
CA ASP A 18 -1.25 -11.21 -15.32
C ASP A 18 -2.30 -11.94 -16.18
N ARG A 19 -1.95 -12.28 -17.42
CA ARG A 19 -2.85 -13.03 -18.31
C ARG A 19 -3.11 -14.45 -17.83
N ALA A 20 -2.17 -15.08 -17.12
CA ALA A 20 -2.34 -16.45 -16.64
C ALA A 20 -3.34 -16.51 -15.48
N ARG A 21 -3.49 -15.41 -14.73
CA ARG A 21 -4.42 -15.31 -13.58
C ARG A 21 -5.54 -14.30 -13.76
N HIS A 22 -5.63 -13.68 -14.94
CA HIS A 22 -6.62 -12.68 -15.30
C HIS A 22 -6.78 -11.54 -14.26
N ARG A 23 -5.66 -10.99 -13.76
CA ARG A 23 -5.68 -9.96 -12.70
C ARG A 23 -4.51 -9.00 -12.80
N PHE A 24 -4.64 -7.81 -12.21
CA PHE A 24 -3.49 -6.93 -11.98
C PHE A 24 -2.67 -7.38 -10.77
N ALA A 25 -1.36 -7.38 -10.89
CA ALA A 25 -0.44 -7.79 -9.83
C ALA A 25 0.93 -7.12 -9.96
N ASP A 26 1.68 -7.16 -8.86
CA ASP A 26 3.05 -6.70 -8.80
C ASP A 26 4.03 -7.88 -8.81
N PHE A 27 5.07 -7.78 -9.63
CA PHE A 27 6.08 -8.81 -9.84
C PHE A 27 7.47 -8.27 -9.49
N VAL A 28 8.25 -9.01 -8.70
CA VAL A 28 9.63 -8.62 -8.38
C VAL A 28 10.46 -8.65 -9.66
N VAL A 29 11.10 -7.53 -10.02
CA VAL A 29 11.87 -7.38 -11.26
C VAL A 29 12.95 -8.45 -11.39
N ASN A 30 13.68 -8.72 -10.30
CA ASN A 30 14.78 -9.69 -10.27
C ASN A 30 14.33 -11.15 -10.42
N ARG A 31 13.02 -11.43 -10.55
CA ARG A 31 12.47 -12.78 -10.81
C ARG A 31 11.92 -12.92 -12.23
N ILE A 32 12.02 -11.88 -13.05
CA ILE A 32 11.58 -11.92 -14.45
C ILE A 32 12.77 -12.35 -15.30
N GLU A 33 12.64 -13.53 -15.92
CA GLU A 33 13.68 -14.09 -16.80
C GLU A 33 13.25 -13.96 -18.26
N ALA A 34 14.22 -13.60 -19.12
CA ALA A 34 14.07 -13.54 -20.58
C ALA A 34 12.80 -12.82 -21.10
N PRO A 35 12.49 -11.57 -20.67
CA PRO A 35 11.33 -10.85 -21.15
C PRO A 35 11.41 -10.66 -22.68
N GLN A 36 10.29 -10.89 -23.36
CA GLN A 36 10.18 -10.75 -24.81
C GLN A 36 9.33 -9.52 -25.17
N LEU A 37 9.75 -8.80 -26.20
CA LEU A 37 8.90 -7.79 -26.81
C LEU A 37 7.90 -8.49 -27.72
N ILE A 38 6.62 -8.24 -27.49
CA ILE A 38 5.53 -8.75 -28.31
C ILE A 38 4.90 -7.59 -29.07
N SER A 39 4.68 -7.79 -30.37
CA SER A 39 4.05 -6.81 -31.25
C SER A 39 2.57 -7.17 -31.41
N GLU A 40 1.80 -6.96 -30.35
CA GLU A 40 0.36 -7.16 -30.32
C GLU A 40 -0.32 -5.94 -29.70
N GLU A 41 -1.58 -5.72 -30.07
CA GLU A 41 -2.41 -4.73 -29.40
C GLU A 41 -2.78 -5.24 -28.01
N ILE A 42 -2.68 -4.36 -27.01
CA ILE A 42 -3.05 -4.68 -25.63
C ILE A 42 -4.55 -4.41 -25.48
N PRO A 43 -5.38 -5.43 -25.17
CA PRO A 43 -6.80 -5.22 -24.93
C PRO A 43 -7.05 -4.22 -23.80
N GLU A 44 -8.12 -3.43 -23.90
CA GLU A 44 -8.43 -2.34 -22.96
C GLU A 44 -8.42 -2.80 -21.50
N GLU A 45 -8.99 -3.99 -21.22
CA GLU A 45 -9.10 -4.58 -19.89
C GLU A 45 -7.75 -4.98 -19.27
N GLN A 46 -6.68 -4.97 -20.07
CA GLN A 46 -5.31 -5.31 -19.64
C GLN A 46 -4.41 -4.07 -19.55
N THR A 47 -4.95 -2.90 -19.86
CA THR A 47 -4.22 -1.63 -19.80
C THR A 47 -4.18 -1.09 -18.37
N LYS A 48 -3.29 -0.10 -18.16
CA LYS A 48 -3.24 0.68 -16.92
C LYS A 48 -4.58 1.34 -16.57
N ALA A 49 -5.40 1.71 -17.55
CA ALA A 49 -6.69 2.38 -17.32
C ALA A 49 -7.73 1.43 -16.68
N ALA A 50 -7.65 0.14 -16.99
CA ALA A 50 -8.55 -0.88 -16.43
C ALA A 50 -8.16 -1.33 -15.00
N ASP A 51 -7.00 -0.91 -14.49
CA ASP A 51 -6.57 -1.28 -13.14
C ASP A 51 -7.16 -0.33 -12.08
N ASN A 52 -8.26 -0.77 -11.46
CA ASN A 52 -8.95 -0.01 -10.41
C ASN A 52 -8.04 0.30 -9.21
N GLN A 53 -7.19 -0.64 -8.78
CA GLN A 53 -6.28 -0.42 -7.66
C GLN A 53 -5.20 0.62 -8.01
N TRP A 54 -4.77 0.65 -9.27
CA TRP A 54 -3.81 1.65 -9.72
C TRP A 54 -4.44 3.04 -9.82
N ASN A 55 -5.67 3.13 -10.35
CA ASN A 55 -6.31 4.43 -10.61
C ASN A 55 -7.03 5.03 -9.40
N ARG A 56 -7.39 4.21 -8.41
CA ARG A 56 -7.95 4.70 -7.15
C ARG A 56 -6.85 5.31 -6.26
N ILE A 57 -7.10 6.55 -5.81
CA ILE A 57 -6.34 7.19 -4.74
C ILE A 57 -7.01 6.92 -3.40
N VAL A 58 -6.20 6.63 -2.39
CA VAL A 58 -6.58 6.40 -1.00
C VAL A 58 -5.90 7.49 -0.18
N GLU A 59 -6.69 8.20 0.62
CA GLU A 59 -6.19 9.17 1.60
C GLU A 59 -5.91 8.44 2.91
N LEU A 60 -4.64 8.39 3.30
CA LEU A 60 -4.19 7.81 4.56
C LEU A 60 -4.02 8.93 5.58
N HIS A 61 -4.81 8.89 6.65
CA HIS A 61 -4.68 9.80 7.79
C HIS A 61 -3.79 9.15 8.83
N ILE A 62 -2.52 9.48 8.79
CA ILE A 62 -1.51 8.92 9.69
C ILE A 62 -1.26 9.89 10.83
N VAL A 63 -1.34 9.40 12.06
CA VAL A 63 -1.15 10.17 13.29
C VAL A 63 -0.06 9.52 14.16
N PRO A 64 0.52 10.22 15.15
CA PRO A 64 1.40 9.58 16.13
C PRO A 64 0.65 8.45 16.84
N HIS A 65 1.33 7.33 17.06
CA HIS A 65 0.70 6.20 17.72
C HIS A 65 0.25 6.59 19.15
N PRO A 66 -1.01 6.33 19.55
CA PRO A 66 -1.54 6.75 20.86
C PRO A 66 -0.82 6.24 22.12
N LYS A 67 0.08 5.26 21.97
CA LYS A 67 0.86 4.68 23.08
C LYS A 67 2.18 5.42 23.32
N LEU A 68 2.52 6.40 22.49
CA LEU A 68 3.73 7.20 22.65
C LEU A 68 3.62 8.12 23.87
N LYS A 69 4.71 8.22 24.63
CA LYS A 69 4.83 9.18 25.73
C LYS A 69 5.08 10.60 25.25
N HIS A 70 5.70 10.74 24.08
CA HIS A 70 6.19 11.99 23.50
C HIS A 70 5.81 12.10 22.01
N PRO A 71 4.51 12.20 21.67
CA PRO A 71 4.04 12.25 20.28
C PRO A 71 4.61 13.44 19.49
N GLU A 72 4.95 14.55 20.16
CA GLU A 72 5.49 15.77 19.56
C GLU A 72 6.79 15.54 18.77
N THR A 73 7.57 14.53 19.14
CA THR A 73 8.81 14.18 18.43
C THR A 73 8.49 13.58 17.06
N ILE A 74 7.46 12.72 17.00
CA ILE A 74 7.01 12.10 15.75
C ILE A 74 6.31 13.11 14.86
N GLU A 75 5.50 14.01 15.44
CA GLU A 75 4.88 15.09 14.69
C GLU A 75 5.92 15.98 13.99
N ALA A 76 7.00 16.32 14.69
CA ALA A 76 8.10 17.10 14.13
C ALA A 76 8.88 16.32 13.04
N GLU A 77 9.18 15.04 13.26
CA GLU A 77 9.92 14.19 12.33
C GLU A 77 9.18 14.04 10.98
N TYR A 78 7.87 13.83 11.04
CA TYR A 78 7.02 13.62 9.87
C TYR A 78 6.39 14.91 9.33
N VAL A 79 6.72 16.07 9.91
CA VAL A 79 6.18 17.39 9.54
C VAL A 79 4.66 17.38 9.50
N MET A 80 4.06 16.82 10.56
CA MET A 80 2.62 16.71 10.70
C MET A 80 1.99 18.08 10.92
N ASN A 81 0.77 18.28 10.41
CA ASN A 81 -0.02 19.46 10.73
C ASN A 81 -1.08 19.06 11.77
N SER A 82 -0.97 19.63 12.98
CA SER A 82 -1.92 19.38 14.07
C SER A 82 -2.07 17.88 14.37
N GLY A 83 -0.95 17.15 14.45
CA GLY A 83 -0.94 15.70 14.69
C GLY A 83 -1.31 14.82 13.50
N LEU A 84 -1.56 15.39 12.32
CA LEU A 84 -1.98 14.63 11.13
C LEU A 84 -0.98 14.75 9.98
N LEU A 85 -0.58 13.60 9.44
CA LEU A 85 0.03 13.44 8.13
C LEU A 85 -1.01 12.86 7.17
N ASN A 86 -1.46 13.67 6.20
CA ASN A 86 -2.32 13.18 5.13
C ASN A 86 -1.47 12.75 3.92
N LEU A 87 -1.62 11.49 3.50
CA LEU A 87 -0.98 10.96 2.30
C LEU A 87 -1.99 10.46 1.27
N SER A 88 -1.92 11.02 0.07
CA SER A 88 -2.61 10.50 -1.11
C SER A 88 -1.75 9.45 -1.80
N VAL A 89 -2.15 8.17 -1.74
CA VAL A 89 -1.43 7.06 -2.40
C VAL A 89 -2.36 6.28 -3.32
N ARG A 90 -1.82 5.64 -4.35
CA ARG A 90 -2.60 4.68 -5.14
C ARG A 90 -2.95 3.49 -4.25
N ALA A 91 -4.16 2.93 -4.37
CA ALA A 91 -4.56 1.74 -3.61
C ALA A 91 -3.57 0.58 -3.81
N ALA A 92 -3.08 0.40 -5.04
CA ALA A 92 -2.03 -0.55 -5.40
C ALA A 92 -0.72 -0.40 -4.58
N LEU A 93 -0.47 0.76 -3.97
CA LEU A 93 0.73 1.07 -3.21
C LEU A 93 0.52 1.15 -1.69
N ALA A 94 -0.73 1.23 -1.22
CA ALA A 94 -1.05 1.51 0.17
C ALA A 94 -0.40 0.50 1.14
N GLY A 95 -0.54 -0.81 0.90
CA GLY A 95 0.08 -1.83 1.74
C GLY A 95 1.61 -1.71 1.85
N TYR A 96 2.30 -1.32 0.77
CA TYR A 96 3.75 -1.09 0.81
C TYR A 96 4.12 0.13 1.64
N VAL A 97 3.39 1.24 1.51
CA VAL A 97 3.65 2.46 2.27
C VAL A 97 3.45 2.21 3.77
N LEU A 98 2.31 1.62 4.13
CA LEU A 98 1.98 1.29 5.52
C LEU A 98 3.02 0.36 6.14
N ARG A 99 3.49 -0.64 5.37
CA ARG A 99 4.57 -1.53 5.82
C ARG A 99 5.91 -0.83 5.96
N LYS A 100 6.29 0.00 4.99
CA LYS A 100 7.59 0.68 4.97
C LYS A 100 7.78 1.58 6.20
N TRP A 101 6.72 2.19 6.68
CA TRP A 101 6.75 3.10 7.83
C TRP A 101 6.26 2.45 9.12
N ASN A 102 6.03 1.13 9.13
CA ASN A 102 5.49 0.38 10.27
C ASN A 102 4.26 1.06 10.90
N VAL A 103 3.32 1.48 10.07
CA VAL A 103 2.07 2.09 10.54
C VAL A 103 1.20 1.00 11.15
N ASP A 104 0.81 1.16 12.42
CA ASP A 104 -0.21 0.30 13.03
C ASP A 104 -1.56 0.54 12.31
N CYS A 105 -2.08 -0.51 11.68
CA CYS A 105 -3.35 -0.49 10.96
C CYS A 105 -4.46 -1.27 11.70
N SER A 106 -4.23 -1.65 12.96
CA SER A 106 -5.29 -2.20 13.82
C SER A 106 -6.27 -1.12 14.24
N LYS A 107 -7.54 -1.49 14.37
CA LYS A 107 -8.63 -0.53 14.67
C LYS A 107 -8.43 0.11 16.04
N GLU A 108 -7.91 -0.66 17.01
CA GLU A 108 -7.70 -0.24 18.39
C GLU A 108 -6.22 -0.05 18.74
N HIS A 109 -5.39 0.40 17.79
CA HIS A 109 -3.96 0.77 17.98
C HIS A 109 -3.20 -0.23 18.88
N THR A 110 -3.37 -1.51 18.58
CA THR A 110 -3.02 -2.63 19.46
C THR A 110 -1.56 -3.04 19.35
N LEU A 111 -0.88 -2.70 18.25
CA LEU A 111 0.52 -3.08 18.08
C LEU A 111 1.40 -2.38 19.12
N ALA A 112 2.51 -3.03 19.43
CA ALA A 112 3.48 -2.57 20.41
C ALA A 112 4.87 -2.99 19.95
N GLY A 113 5.83 -2.09 20.13
CA GLY A 113 7.20 -2.28 19.69
C GLY A 113 7.85 -0.93 19.38
N PRO A 114 9.19 -0.83 19.46
CA PRO A 114 9.92 0.40 19.17
C PRO A 114 9.79 0.86 17.71
N GLU A 115 9.27 0.04 16.81
CA GLU A 115 9.05 0.38 15.41
C GLU A 115 7.70 1.07 15.12
N TYR A 116 6.71 0.93 16.03
CA TYR A 116 5.34 1.42 15.81
C TYR A 116 5.17 2.84 16.38
N HIS A 117 5.66 3.83 15.63
CA HIS A 117 5.51 5.25 15.97
C HIS A 117 4.26 5.89 15.36
N LEU A 118 3.62 5.22 14.40
CA LEU A 118 2.53 5.76 13.60
C LEU A 118 1.31 4.85 13.71
N TRP A 119 0.11 5.45 13.65
CA TRP A 119 -1.16 4.74 13.58
C TRP A 119 -2.01 5.31 12.44
N LEU A 120 -2.75 4.44 11.74
CA LEU A 120 -3.70 4.84 10.71
C LEU A 120 -5.05 5.13 11.36
N GLU A 121 -5.38 6.41 11.54
CA GLU A 121 -6.61 6.83 12.21
C GLU A 121 -7.85 6.42 11.41
N ASN A 122 -7.79 6.55 10.08
CA ASN A 122 -8.93 6.31 9.19
C ASN A 122 -8.90 4.93 8.53
N THR A 123 -8.66 3.84 9.29
CA THR A 123 -8.62 2.45 8.76
C THR A 123 -9.73 2.08 7.75
N PRO A 124 -10.99 2.58 7.83
CA PRO A 124 -12.01 2.31 6.79
C PRO A 124 -11.62 2.77 5.37
N THR A 125 -10.69 3.71 5.22
CA THR A 125 -10.15 4.17 3.92
C THR A 125 -9.56 3.01 3.10
N LEU A 126 -9.09 1.96 3.79
CA LEU A 126 -8.49 0.78 3.20
C LEU A 126 -9.50 -0.19 2.58
N TYR A 127 -10.81 0.03 2.74
CA TYR A 127 -11.82 -0.86 2.17
C TYR A 127 -11.59 -1.09 0.67
N GLY A 128 -11.50 -2.35 0.25
CA GLY A 128 -11.29 -2.75 -1.13
C GLY A 128 -9.87 -2.53 -1.67
N VAL A 129 -8.87 -2.29 -0.82
CA VAL A 129 -7.45 -2.33 -1.20
C VAL A 129 -6.96 -3.78 -1.15
N ASP A 130 -6.30 -4.24 -2.22
CA ASP A 130 -6.00 -5.67 -2.38
C ASP A 130 -4.75 -6.16 -1.62
N ASN A 131 -3.80 -5.26 -1.33
CA ASN A 131 -2.48 -5.64 -0.80
C ASN A 131 -2.32 -5.40 0.72
N LEU A 132 -3.42 -5.39 1.46
CA LEU A 132 -3.42 -5.08 2.90
C LEU A 132 -2.84 -6.19 3.78
N SER A 133 -2.59 -7.38 3.25
CA SER A 133 -1.81 -8.41 3.93
C SER A 133 -0.37 -7.96 4.24
N LEU A 134 0.10 -6.88 3.61
CA LEU A 134 1.36 -6.22 3.91
C LEU A 134 1.27 -5.24 5.09
N ALA A 135 0.08 -4.69 5.36
CA ALA A 135 -0.13 -3.64 6.34
C ALA A 135 -0.07 -4.20 7.78
N PRO A 136 0.80 -3.69 8.66
CA PRO A 136 0.92 -4.20 10.03
C PRO A 136 -0.39 -4.05 10.81
N GLY A 137 -0.85 -5.11 11.48
CA GLY A 137 -2.02 -5.05 12.36
C GLY A 137 -3.37 -4.94 11.66
N TYR A 138 -3.40 -4.94 10.33
CA TYR A 138 -4.65 -4.98 9.59
C TYR A 138 -5.22 -6.41 9.62
N GLU A 139 -6.33 -6.61 10.33
CA GLU A 139 -6.97 -7.94 10.46
C GLU A 139 -8.05 -8.22 9.40
N GLY A 140 -8.30 -7.27 8.50
CA GLY A 140 -9.41 -7.34 7.56
C GLY A 140 -10.78 -7.28 8.25
N ASP A 141 -11.81 -6.94 7.51
CA ASP A 141 -13.15 -7.38 7.91
C ASP A 141 -13.22 -8.86 7.53
N LEU A 142 -13.17 -9.75 8.53
CA LEU A 142 -13.37 -11.19 8.36
C LEU A 142 -14.55 -11.41 7.41
N LYS A 143 -14.27 -11.77 6.16
CA LYS A 143 -15.29 -12.26 5.25
C LYS A 143 -15.72 -13.61 5.79
N TRP A 144 -16.84 -13.64 6.51
CA TRP A 144 -17.60 -14.86 6.66
C TRP A 144 -17.96 -15.34 5.26
N ASN A 145 -17.36 -16.46 4.86
CA ASN A 145 -17.74 -17.19 3.65
C ASN A 145 -19.17 -17.71 3.76
#